data_AF-A0A959YW54-F1
#
_entry.id   AF-A0A959YW54-F1
#
_cell.length_a   1.000
_cell.length_b   1.000
_cell.length_c   1.000
_cell.angle_alpha   90.00
_cell.angle_beta   90.00
_cell.angle_gamma   90.00
#
_symmetry.space_group_name_H-M   'P 1'
#
loop_
_entity.id
_entity.type
_entity.pdbx_description
1 polymer ?
#
loop_
_entity_poly.entity_id
_entity_poly.type
_entity_poly.pdbx_seq_one_letter_code
_entity_poly.pdbx_strand_id
1 'polypeptide(L)'
;MDSLSLTRALRRLQRTVVMLRTELRHEHVDEGLIADIEAQLEAGIATHPRTQHLRHLVDDLRESTLTPRPELLRDAIRCCDRLSDAITELTA
;
A
#
# COMPACT_ATOMS: atom_id res chain seq x y z
N MET A 1 13.92 6.30 12.70
CA MET A 1 12.74 5.58 13.23
C MET A 1 13.24 4.33 13.92
N ASP A 2 12.75 4.00 15.11
CA ASP A 2 13.11 2.76 15.81
C ASP A 2 12.26 1.56 15.33
N SER A 3 12.64 0.34 15.71
CA SER A 3 11.99 -0.90 15.24
C SER A 3 10.52 -1.01 15.67
N LEU A 4 10.17 -0.51 16.86
CA LEU A 4 8.81 -0.55 17.38
C LEU A 4 7.90 0.43 16.62
N SER A 5 8.39 1.64 16.36
CA SER A 5 7.69 2.66 15.56
C SER A 5 7.54 2.20 14.12
N LEU A 6 8.57 1.56 13.55
CA LEU A 6 8.48 0.94 12.22
C LEU A 6 7.36 -0.10 12.17
N THR A 7 7.32 -1.02 13.13
CA THR A 7 6.31 -2.09 13.17
C THR A 7 4.90 -1.50 13.29
N ARG A 8 4.72 -0.45 14.12
CA ARG A 8 3.43 0.25 14.24
C ARG A 8 3.02 0.96 12.95
N ALA A 9 3.98 1.61 12.28
CA ALA A 9 3.75 2.27 11.00
C ALA A 9 3.35 1.25 9.93
N LEU A 10 4.06 0.12 9.84
CA LEU A 10 3.74 -0.98 8.92
C LEU A 10 2.34 -1.56 9.17
N ARG A 11 1.93 -1.77 10.43
CA ARG A 11 0.56 -2.21 10.75
C ARG A 11 -0.51 -1.16 10.42
N ARG A 12 -0.17 0.13 10.44
CA ARG A 12 -1.08 1.19 9.97
C ARG A 12 -1.21 1.14 8.46
N LEU A 13 -0.09 1.06 7.76
CA LEU A 13 -0.05 0.94 6.30
C LEU A 13 -0.85 -0.29 5.83
N GLN A 14 -0.66 -1.45 6.47
CA GLN A 14 -1.41 -2.67 6.16
C GLN A 14 -2.93 -2.48 6.23
N ARG A 15 -3.41 -1.78 7.26
CA ARG A 15 -4.85 -1.51 7.43
C ARG A 15 -5.38 -0.62 6.29
N THR A 16 -4.65 0.42 5.92
CA THR A 16 -5.03 1.30 4.79
C THR A 16 -5.05 0.52 3.47
N VAL A 17 -4.05 -0.34 3.22
CA VAL A 17 -3.99 -1.19 2.02
C VAL A 17 -5.15 -2.18 1.96
N VAL A 18 -5.52 -2.81 3.08
CA VAL A 18 -6.68 -3.72 3.13
C VAL A 18 -8.00 -2.97 2.90
N MET A 19 -8.12 -1.75 3.42
CA MET A 19 -9.28 -0.89 3.18
C MET A 19 -9.39 -0.55 1.68
N LEU A 20 -8.30 -0.10 1.06
CA LEU A 20 -8.28 0.18 -0.39
C LEU A 20 -8.64 -1.06 -1.22
N ARG A 21 -8.06 -2.22 -0.87
CA ARG A 21 -8.41 -3.49 -1.53
C ARG A 21 -9.91 -3.80 -1.44
N THR A 22 -10.53 -3.46 -0.31
CA THR A 22 -11.96 -3.68 -0.09
C THR A 22 -12.78 -2.75 -0.98
N GLU A 23 -12.44 -1.47 -1.09
CA GLU A 23 -13.08 -0.52 -2.01
C GLU A 23 -12.94 -0.98 -3.47
N LEU A 24 -11.74 -1.38 -3.89
CA LEU A 24 -11.48 -1.85 -5.25
C LEU A 24 -12.31 -3.10 -5.62
N ARG A 25 -12.55 -4.00 -4.65
CA ARG A 25 -13.44 -5.16 -4.84
C ARG A 25 -14.91 -4.77 -5.02
N HIS A 26 -15.31 -3.59 -4.55
CA HIS A 26 -16.63 -3.00 -4.79
C HIS A 26 -16.63 -2.03 -5.99
N GLU A 27 -15.63 -2.14 -6.87
CA GLU A 27 -15.49 -1.31 -8.08
C GLU A 27 -15.31 0.19 -7.78
N HIS A 28 -14.82 0.52 -6.58
CA HIS A 28 -14.60 1.88 -6.13
C HIS A 28 -13.10 2.16 -5.96
N VAL A 29 -12.61 3.21 -6.60
CA VAL A 29 -11.24 3.72 -6.44
C VAL A 29 -11.28 4.88 -5.48
N ASP A 30 -10.79 4.67 -4.26
CA ASP A 30 -10.66 5.71 -3.25
C ASP A 30 -9.29 6.39 -3.34
N GLU A 31 -9.25 7.55 -3.99
CA GLU A 31 -8.04 8.36 -4.14
C GLU A 31 -7.47 8.84 -2.79
N GLY A 32 -8.32 9.00 -1.78
CA GLY A 32 -7.90 9.37 -0.43
C GLY A 32 -7.08 8.27 0.23
N LEU A 33 -7.49 7.01 0.08
CA LEU A 33 -6.72 5.87 0.58
C LEU A 33 -5.38 5.69 -0.14
N ILE A 34 -5.32 5.99 -1.44
CA ILE A 34 -4.08 5.96 -2.22
C ILE A 34 -3.11 7.03 -1.70
N ALA A 35 -3.59 8.27 -1.54
CA ALA A 35 -2.79 9.37 -0.98
C ALA A 35 -2.32 9.08 0.45
N ASP A 36 -3.17 8.46 1.29
CA ASP A 36 -2.81 8.05 2.64
C ASP A 36 -1.72 6.96 2.66
N ILE A 37 -1.72 6.05 1.69
CA ILE A 37 -0.68 5.03 1.52
C ILE A 37 0.66 5.69 1.17
N GLU A 38 0.67 6.61 0.21
CA GLU A 38 1.86 7.38 -0.19
C GLU A 38 2.41 8.19 0.98
N ALA A 39 1.55 8.95 1.66
CA ALA A 39 1.94 9.77 2.80
C ALA A 39 2.54 8.94 3.95
N GLN A 40 1.99 7.75 4.23
CA GLN A 40 2.54 6.85 5.24
C GLN A 40 3.93 6.31 4.87
N LEU A 41 4.16 6.05 3.58
CA LEU A 41 5.48 5.67 3.08
C LEU A 41 6.50 6.79 3.29
N GLU A 42 6.15 8.01 2.90
CA GLU A 42 7.02 9.18 3.02
C GLU A 42 7.28 9.60 4.47
N ALA A 43 6.32 9.34 5.37
CA ALA A 43 6.42 9.64 6.81
C ALA A 43 7.44 8.78 7.59
N GLY A 44 8.25 7.98 6.91
CA GLY A 44 9.41 7.31 7.51
C GLY A 44 9.51 5.81 7.23
N ILE A 45 8.48 5.19 6.65
CA ILE A 45 8.58 3.77 6.23
C ILE A 45 9.60 3.67 5.08
N ALA A 46 9.51 4.52 4.07
CA ALA A 46 10.32 4.40 2.88
C ALA A 46 11.80 4.81 3.05
N THR A 47 12.16 5.43 4.18
CA THR A 47 13.53 5.82 4.53
C THR A 47 14.29 4.72 5.25
N HIS A 48 13.60 3.69 5.75
CA HIS A 48 14.22 2.59 6.46
C HIS A 48 14.72 1.52 5.45
N PRO A 49 15.96 0.99 5.58
CA PRO A 49 16.54 0.07 4.60
C PRO A 49 15.70 -1.18 4.33
N ARG A 50 15.08 -1.75 5.38
CA ARG A 50 14.25 -2.97 5.28
C ARG A 50 12.97 -2.80 4.45
N THR A 51 12.54 -1.57 4.19
CA THR A 51 11.24 -1.23 3.60
C THR A 51 11.38 -0.45 2.29
N GLN A 52 12.60 -0.29 1.75
CA GLN A 52 12.82 0.45 0.50
C GLN A 52 12.03 -0.13 -0.67
N HIS A 53 11.89 -1.46 -0.74
CA HIS A 53 11.13 -2.15 -1.78
C HIS A 53 9.62 -1.86 -1.74
N LEU A 54 9.07 -1.46 -0.59
CA LEU A 54 7.64 -1.11 -0.47
C LEU A 54 7.28 0.11 -1.32
N ARG A 55 8.24 0.98 -1.61
CA ARG A 55 8.03 2.16 -2.47
C ARG A 55 7.64 1.74 -3.88
N HIS A 56 8.37 0.80 -4.47
CA HIS A 56 8.07 0.28 -5.79
C HIS A 56 6.68 -0.38 -5.85
N LEU A 57 6.27 -1.07 -4.79
CA LEU A 57 4.92 -1.67 -4.73
C LEU A 57 3.81 -0.62 -4.66
N VAL A 58 4.06 0.54 -4.06
CA VAL A 58 3.11 1.66 -4.04
C VAL A 58 3.12 2.44 -5.34
N ASP A 59 4.27 2.60 -5.98
CA ASP A 59 4.34 3.18 -7.33
C ASP A 59 3.54 2.32 -8.34
N ASP A 60 3.71 0.99 -8.30
CA ASP A 60 2.91 0.02 -9.09
C ASP A 60 1.41 0.16 -8.82
N LEU A 61 1.02 0.29 -7.55
CA LEU A 61 -0.38 0.47 -7.14
C LEU A 61 -0.94 1.77 -7.69
N ARG A 62 -0.22 2.88 -7.51
CA ARG A 62 -0.62 4.20 -8.02
C ARG A 62 -0.79 4.17 -9.53
N GLU A 63 0.18 3.63 -10.26
CA GLU A 63 0.13 3.52 -11.72
C GLU A 63 -1.10 2.73 -12.18
N SER A 64 -1.42 1.61 -11.51
CA SER A 64 -2.61 0.80 -11.82
C SER A 64 -3.94 1.54 -11.61
N THR A 65 -3.95 2.62 -10.83
CA THR A 65 -5.14 3.43 -10.53
C THR A 65 -5.26 4.72 -11.34
N LEU A 66 -4.22 5.16 -12.05
CA LEU A 66 -4.21 6.42 -12.84
C LEU A 66 -5.15 6.40 -14.06
N THR A 67 -5.47 5.22 -14.59
CA THR A 67 -6.47 5.06 -15.66
C THR A 67 -7.50 4.02 -15.25
N PRO A 68 -8.51 4.40 -14.43
CA PRO A 68 -9.49 3.46 -13.92
C PRO A 68 -10.36 2.95 -15.08
N ARG A 69 -10.00 1.78 -15.59
CA ARG A 69 -10.88 0.95 -16.39
C ARG A 69 -11.38 -0.18 -15.48
N PRO A 70 -12.65 -0.57 -15.53
CA PRO A 70 -13.17 -1.66 -14.70
C PRO A 70 -12.35 -2.94 -14.80
N GLU A 71 -11.77 -3.19 -15.99
CA GLU A 71 -10.91 -4.33 -16.31
C GLU A 71 -9.55 -4.29 -15.59
N LEU A 72 -9.06 -3.09 -15.25
CA LEU A 72 -7.75 -2.83 -14.62
C LEU A 72 -7.82 -2.81 -13.08
N LEU A 73 -9.02 -2.81 -12.49
CA LEU A 73 -9.19 -2.92 -11.04
C LEU A 73 -8.60 -4.22 -10.47
N ARG A 74 -8.56 -5.28 -11.28
CA ARG A 74 -7.91 -6.55 -10.92
C ARG A 74 -6.41 -6.39 -10.71
N ASP A 75 -5.75 -5.51 -11.47
CA ASP A 75 -4.32 -5.27 -11.33
C ASP A 75 -4.05 -4.45 -10.06
N ALA A 76 -4.87 -3.43 -9.78
CA ALA A 76 -4.82 -2.69 -8.51
C ALA A 76 -5.03 -3.59 -7.29
N ILE A 77 -6.00 -4.53 -7.34
CA ILE A 77 -6.21 -5.52 -6.28
C ILE A 77 -4.96 -6.39 -6.09
N ARG A 78 -4.34 -6.87 -7.18
CA ARG A 78 -3.08 -7.63 -7.11
C ARG A 78 -1.93 -6.80 -6.53
N CYS A 79 -1.84 -5.51 -6.85
CA CYS A 79 -0.88 -4.60 -6.23
C CYS A 79 -1.11 -4.47 -4.72
N CYS A 80 -2.36 -4.33 -4.28
CA CYS A 80 -2.70 -4.33 -2.85
C CYS A 80 -2.32 -5.65 -2.15
N ASP A 81 -2.56 -6.80 -2.78
CA ASP A 81 -2.19 -8.10 -2.22
C ASP A 81 -0.66 -8.22 -2.07
N ARG A 82 0.11 -7.92 -3.12
CA ARG A 82 1.58 -7.91 -3.07
C ARG A 82 2.13 -7.00 -1.97
N LEU A 83 1.55 -5.80 -1.83
CA LEU A 83 1.94 -4.86 -0.79
C LEU A 83 1.59 -5.38 0.62
N SER A 84 0.42 -6.00 0.78
CA SER A 84 0.01 -6.59 2.06
C SER A 84 0.92 -7.74 2.49
N ASP A 85 1.30 -8.61 1.55
CA ASP A 85 2.20 -9.74 1.79
C ASP A 85 3.59 -9.25 2.21
N ALA A 86 4.16 -8.29 1.48
CA ALA A 86 5.46 -7.70 1.82
C ALA A 86 5.46 -7.04 3.21
N ILE A 87 4.38 -6.33 3.58
CA ILE A 87 4.25 -5.76 4.92
C ILE A 87 4.15 -6.86 5.99
N THR A 88 3.44 -7.95 5.70
CA THR A 88 3.29 -9.09 6.62
C THR A 88 4.64 -9.74 6.88
N GLU A 89 5.44 -10.00 5.84
CA GLU A 89 6.80 -10.54 5.97
C GLU A 89 7.73 -9.66 6.82
N LEU A 90 7.56 -8.33 6.76
CA LEU A 90 8.37 -7.39 7.54
C LEU A 90 7.92 -7.24 9.00
N THR A 91 6.72 -7.72 9.33
CA THR A 91 6.12 -7.62 10.68
C THR A 91 6.00 -8.96 11.40
N ALA A 92 6.29 -10.07 10.71
CA ALA A 92 6.49 -11.40 11.28
C ALA A 92 7.78 -11.48 12.11
#